data_AF-U5VTK2-F1
#
_entry.id   AF-U5VTK2-F1
#
_cell.length_a   1.000
_cell.length_b   1.000
_cell.length_c   1.000
_cell.angle_alpha   90.00
_cell.angle_beta   90.00
_cell.angle_gamma   90.00
#
_symmetry.space_group_name_H-M   'P 1'
#
loop_
_entity.id
_entity.type
_entity.pdbx_description
1 polymer ?
#
loop_
_entity_poly.entity_id
_entity_poly.type
_entity_poly.pdbx_seq_one_letter_code
_entity_poly.pdbx_strand_id
1 'polypeptide(L)'
;MSFEVDPQAVRKYADELAAVRRAADTANAYVNKHGSFSTHESGLMGYISGAHADFVASLNTMLKHLMDLADSSEVALKQLAAKYEQTDESAAAKVDSTYPVVPRTSFKHD
;
A
#
# COMPACT_ATOMS: atom_id res chain seq x y z
N MET A 1 -10.46 24.66 13.18
CA MET A 1 -9.70 23.44 12.86
C MET A 1 -9.65 23.34 11.34
N SER A 2 -8.47 23.50 10.73
CA SER A 2 -8.26 23.14 9.33
C SER A 2 -7.80 21.69 9.27
N PHE A 3 -8.39 20.93 8.36
CA PHE A 3 -7.90 19.60 8.01
C PHE A 3 -6.77 19.79 6.98
N GLU A 4 -5.59 19.25 7.27
CA GLU A 4 -4.40 19.35 6.41
C GLU A 4 -3.89 17.93 6.14
N VAL A 5 -3.56 17.64 4.89
CA VAL A 5 -3.04 16.34 4.46
C VAL A 5 -1.69 16.58 3.80
N ASP A 6 -0.67 15.87 4.26
CA ASP A 6 0.61 15.78 3.56
C ASP A 6 0.56 14.61 2.56
N PRO A 7 0.51 14.86 1.24
CA PRO A 7 0.45 13.79 0.25
C PRO A 7 1.68 12.87 0.28
N GLN A 8 2.85 13.39 0.66
CA GLN A 8 4.08 12.60 0.76
C GLN A 8 4.01 11.62 1.92
N ALA A 9 3.45 12.02 3.06
CA ALA A 9 3.20 11.11 4.18
C ALA A 9 2.21 10.00 3.79
N VAL A 10 1.15 10.33 3.06
CA VAL A 10 0.18 9.35 2.56
C VAL A 10 0.84 8.34 1.60
N ARG A 11 1.69 8.81 0.68
CA ARG A 11 2.46 7.94 -0.24
C ARG A 11 3.39 6.99 0.52
N LYS A 12 4.12 7.49 1.52
CA LYS A 12 5.00 6.66 2.35
C LYS A 12 4.22 5.55 3.06
N TYR A 13 3.06 5.88 3.63
CA TYR A 13 2.23 4.87 4.28
C TYR A 13 1.68 3.84 3.28
N ALA A 14 1.33 4.26 2.05
CA ALA A 14 0.95 3.33 0.99
C ALA A 14 2.11 2.36 0.63
N ASP A 15 3.36 2.83 0.63
CA ASP A 15 4.52 1.97 0.36
C ASP A 15 4.81 0.99 1.51
N GLU A 16 4.50 1.34 2.76
CA GLU A 16 4.53 0.40 3.90
C GLU A 16 3.49 -0.72 3.73
N LEU A 17 2.29 -0.42 3.20
CA LEU A 17 1.30 -1.45 2.88
C LEU A 17 1.81 -2.40 1.78
N ALA A 18 2.56 -1.89 0.80
CA ALA A 18 3.23 -2.72 -0.19
C ALA A 18 4.24 -3.68 0.47
N ALA A 19 4.92 -3.24 1.53
CA ALA A 19 5.83 -4.09 2.31
C ALA A 19 5.07 -5.18 3.08
N VAL A 20 3.93 -4.85 3.69
CA VAL A 20 3.04 -5.83 4.34
C VAL A 20 2.56 -6.89 3.35
N ARG A 21 2.16 -6.49 2.14
CA ARG A 21 1.77 -7.43 1.08
C ARG A 21 2.88 -8.41 0.75
N ARG A 22 4.12 -7.92 0.57
CA ARG A 22 5.30 -8.77 0.29
C ARG A 22 5.60 -9.74 1.42
N ALA A 23 5.46 -9.30 2.67
CA ALA A 23 5.65 -10.16 3.83
C ALA A 23 4.59 -11.27 3.88
N ALA A 24 3.33 -10.96 3.61
CA ALA A 24 2.24 -11.93 3.57
C ALA A 24 2.43 -12.96 2.44
N ASP A 25 2.86 -12.51 1.26
CA ASP A 25 3.18 -13.39 0.13
C ASP A 25 4.32 -14.35 0.47
N THR A 26 5.39 -13.84 1.11
CA THR A 26 6.52 -14.65 1.57
C THR A 26 6.07 -15.68 2.61
N ALA A 27 5.23 -15.28 3.56
CA ALA A 27 4.68 -16.19 4.57
C ALA A 27 3.82 -17.28 3.93
N ASN A 28 2.98 -16.93 2.97
CA ASN A 28 2.13 -17.87 2.23
C ASN A 28 2.99 -18.87 1.44
N ALA A 29 4.03 -18.40 0.76
CA ALA A 29 4.97 -19.28 0.06
C ALA A 29 5.69 -20.24 1.02
N TYR A 30 6.10 -19.76 2.19
CA TYR A 30 6.73 -20.59 3.21
C TYR A 30 5.77 -21.68 3.73
N VAL A 31 4.54 -21.32 4.06
CA VAL A 31 3.50 -22.24 4.53
C VAL A 31 3.20 -23.30 3.46
N ASN A 32 3.07 -22.92 2.20
CA ASN A 32 2.81 -23.89 1.13
C ASN A 32 4.00 -24.83 0.88
N LYS A 33 5.22 -24.36 1.11
CA LYS A 33 6.44 -25.16 0.91
C LYS A 33 6.72 -26.11 2.08
N HIS A 34 6.45 -25.69 3.31
CA HIS A 34 6.87 -26.39 4.53
C HIS A 34 5.72 -26.88 5.40
N GLY A 35 4.49 -26.47 5.11
CA GLY A 35 3.31 -26.78 5.91
C GLY A 35 2.60 -28.06 5.53
N SER A 36 3.12 -28.89 4.63
CA SER A 36 2.52 -30.20 4.33
C SER A 36 3.24 -31.32 5.06
N PHE A 37 2.48 -32.31 5.54
CA PHE A 37 3.04 -33.56 6.03
C PHE A 37 3.31 -34.50 4.86
N SER A 38 4.43 -35.21 4.91
CA SER A 38 4.66 -36.33 3.99
C SER A 38 3.63 -37.44 4.21
N THR A 39 3.46 -38.30 3.20
CA THR A 39 2.57 -39.48 3.29
C THR A 39 2.96 -40.41 4.44
N HIS A 40 4.26 -40.46 4.78
CA HIS A 40 4.77 -41.25 5.89
C HIS A 40 4.42 -40.64 7.27
N GLU A 41 4.56 -39.32 7.41
CA GLU A 41 4.19 -38.60 8.65
C GLU A 41 2.67 -38.59 8.87
N SER A 42 1.90 -38.48 7.79
CA SER A 42 0.43 -38.56 7.83
C SER A 42 -0.06 -39.94 8.29
N GLY A 43 0.70 -41.02 8.04
CA GLY A 43 0.35 -42.36 8.51
C GLY A 43 0.49 -42.54 10.03
N LEU A 44 1.51 -41.92 10.64
CA LEU A 44 1.74 -41.95 12.09
C LEU A 44 0.83 -40.94 12.83
N MET A 45 0.51 -39.82 12.17
CA MET A 45 -0.25 -38.70 12.74
C MET A 45 -1.65 -38.54 12.12
N GLY A 46 -2.26 -39.62 11.60
CA GLY A 46 -3.47 -39.54 10.75
C GLY A 46 -4.68 -38.81 11.34
N TYR A 47 -4.78 -38.69 12.66
CA TYR A 47 -5.80 -37.86 13.31
C TYR A 47 -5.49 -36.35 13.23
N ILE A 48 -4.21 -35.99 13.31
CA ILE A 48 -3.73 -34.60 13.30
C ILE A 48 -3.58 -34.10 11.86
N SER A 49 -3.30 -34.97 10.89
CA SER A 49 -3.07 -34.57 9.50
C SER A 49 -4.27 -33.87 8.86
N GLY A 50 -5.49 -34.29 9.19
CA GLY A 50 -6.72 -33.64 8.72
C GLY A 50 -6.89 -32.23 9.30
N ALA A 51 -6.84 -32.10 10.63
CA ALA A 51 -6.94 -30.81 11.32
C ALA A 51 -5.82 -29.82 10.89
N HIS A 52 -4.63 -30.34 10.61
CA HIS A 52 -3.51 -29.56 10.11
C HIS A 52 -3.74 -29.03 8.69
N ALA A 53 -4.29 -29.87 7.80
CA ALA A 53 -4.65 -29.43 6.45
C ALA A 53 -5.70 -28.30 6.48
N ASP A 54 -6.71 -28.43 7.34
CA ASP A 54 -7.73 -27.39 7.55
C ASP A 54 -7.13 -26.10 8.11
N PHE A 55 -6.18 -26.21 9.04
CA PHE A 55 -5.45 -25.07 9.59
C PHE A 55 -4.62 -24.36 8.51
N VAL A 56 -3.86 -25.10 7.71
CA VAL A 56 -3.05 -24.54 6.61
C VAL A 56 -3.94 -23.86 5.56
N ALA A 57 -5.09 -24.46 5.22
CA ALA A 57 -6.05 -23.84 4.32
C ALA A 57 -6.62 -22.52 4.87
N SER A 58 -6.93 -22.49 6.18
CA SER A 58 -7.40 -21.29 6.86
C SER A 58 -6.31 -20.20 6.90
N LEU A 59 -5.06 -20.58 7.16
CA LEU A 59 -3.91 -19.68 7.16
C LEU A 59 -3.68 -19.07 5.78
N ASN A 60 -3.72 -19.89 4.73
CA ASN A 60 -3.59 -19.42 3.34
C ASN A 60 -4.71 -18.43 2.97
N THR A 61 -5.94 -18.70 3.41
CA THR A 61 -7.09 -17.81 3.18
C THR A 61 -6.88 -16.46 3.87
N MET A 62 -6.42 -16.48 5.13
CA MET A 62 -6.13 -15.27 5.89
C MET A 62 -5.01 -14.44 5.26
N LEU A 63 -3.91 -15.08 4.87
CA LEU A 63 -2.76 -14.41 4.24
C LEU A 63 -3.16 -13.80 2.90
N LYS A 64 -3.96 -14.51 2.10
CA LYS A 64 -4.50 -13.97 0.85
C LYS A 64 -5.38 -12.74 1.11
N HIS A 65 -6.27 -12.81 2.10
CA HIS A 65 -7.10 -11.66 2.45
C HIS A 65 -6.26 -10.45 2.88
N LEU A 66 -5.19 -10.66 3.64
CA LEU A 66 -4.26 -9.59 4.02
C LEU A 66 -3.57 -8.98 2.80
N MET A 67 -3.14 -9.80 1.85
CA MET A 67 -2.54 -9.33 0.59
C MET A 67 -3.50 -8.45 -0.21
N ASP A 68 -4.75 -8.90 -0.37
CA ASP A 68 -5.79 -8.18 -1.13
C ASP A 68 -6.16 -6.85 -0.44
N LEU A 69 -6.25 -6.85 0.89
CA LEU A 69 -6.54 -5.66 1.68
C LEU A 69 -5.40 -4.64 1.60
N ALA A 70 -4.15 -5.09 1.71
CA ALA A 70 -2.98 -4.24 1.61
C ALA A 70 -2.84 -3.62 0.21
N ASP A 71 -3.06 -4.40 -0.85
CA ASP A 71 -3.00 -3.95 -2.24
C ASP A 71 -4.08 -2.91 -2.55
N SER A 72 -5.34 -3.20 -2.19
CA SER A 72 -6.45 -2.26 -2.40
C SER A 72 -6.26 -0.96 -1.62
N SER A 73 -5.74 -1.04 -0.40
CA SER A 73 -5.47 0.13 0.44
C SER A 73 -4.30 0.96 -0.11
N GLU A 74 -3.22 0.33 -0.57
CA GLU A 74 -2.10 1.00 -1.24
C GLU A 74 -2.59 1.82 -2.44
N VAL A 75 -3.37 1.18 -3.32
CA VAL A 75 -3.91 1.83 -4.53
C VAL A 75 -4.79 3.03 -4.17
N ALA A 76 -5.72 2.85 -3.23
CA ALA A 76 -6.62 3.91 -2.80
C ALA A 76 -5.87 5.10 -2.20
N LEU A 77 -4.85 4.85 -1.37
CA LEU A 77 -4.04 5.91 -0.75
C LEU A 77 -3.18 6.64 -1.78
N LYS A 78 -2.61 5.95 -2.76
CA LYS A 78 -1.86 6.59 -3.86
C LYS A 78 -2.76 7.49 -4.70
N GLN A 79 -3.99 7.05 -5.00
CA GLN A 79 -4.98 7.87 -5.70
C GLN A 79 -5.39 9.09 -4.86
N LEU A 80 -5.59 8.90 -3.56
CA LEU A 80 -5.94 9.99 -2.64
C LEU A 80 -4.82 11.04 -2.55
N ALA A 81 -3.56 10.62 -2.42
CA ALA A 81 -2.41 11.52 -2.40
C ALA A 81 -2.32 12.34 -3.69
N ALA A 82 -2.47 11.70 -4.86
CA ALA A 82 -2.46 12.40 -6.15
C ALA A 82 -3.59 13.44 -6.25
N LYS A 83 -4.77 13.15 -5.68
CA LYS A 83 -5.90 14.08 -5.66
C LYS A 83 -5.63 15.30 -4.78
N TYR A 84 -4.96 15.12 -3.64
CA TYR A 84 -4.54 16.24 -2.79
C TYR A 84 -3.49 17.11 -3.48
N GLU A 85 -2.45 16.50 -4.06
CA GLU A 85 -1.42 17.24 -4.83
C GLU A 85 -2.06 18.10 -5.94
N GLN A 86 -2.98 17.52 -6.72
CA GLN A 86 -3.68 18.25 -7.77
C GLN A 86 -4.51 19.41 -7.23
N THR A 87 -5.15 19.23 -6.08
CA THR A 87 -5.98 20.27 -5.46
C THR A 87 -5.11 21.41 -4.93
N ASP A 88 -3.99 21.08 -4.30
CA ASP A 88 -3.02 22.04 -3.78
C ASP A 88 -2.36 22.84 -4.91
N GLU A 89 -1.94 22.18 -5.99
CA GLU A 89 -1.42 22.84 -7.18
C GLU A 89 -2.45 23.77 -7.83
N SER A 90 -3.71 23.35 -7.92
CA SER A 90 -4.80 24.16 -8.47
C SER A 90 -5.08 25.39 -7.59
N ALA A 91 -5.05 25.22 -6.27
CA ALA A 91 -5.18 26.32 -5.32
C ALA A 91 -4.02 27.31 -5.44
N ALA A 92 -2.78 26.81 -5.53
CA ALA A 92 -1.59 27.62 -5.72
C ALA A 92 -1.64 28.39 -7.05
N ALA A 93 -1.99 27.74 -8.16
CA ALA A 93 -2.12 28.38 -9.47
C ALA A 93 -3.20 29.49 -9.46
N LYS A 94 -4.31 29.27 -8.75
CA LYS A 94 -5.34 30.28 -8.56
C LYS A 94 -4.80 31.49 -7.78
N VAL A 95 -4.04 31.27 -6.72
CA VAL A 95 -3.39 32.34 -5.95
C VAL A 95 -2.39 33.09 -6.83
N ASP A 96 -1.53 32.39 -7.57
CA ASP A 96 -0.55 32.98 -8.50
C ASP A 96 -1.22 33.86 -9.55
N SER A 97 -2.38 33.44 -10.07
CA SER A 97 -3.16 34.23 -11.05
C SER A 97 -3.73 35.54 -10.48
N THR A 98 -3.79 35.69 -9.15
CA THR A 98 -4.22 36.95 -8.52
C THR A 98 -3.09 37.96 -8.38
N TYR A 99 -1.83 37.55 -8.54
CA TYR A 99 -0.70 38.48 -8.49
C TYR A 99 -0.60 39.29 -9.78
N PRO A 100 -0.47 40.63 -9.70
CA PRO A 100 -0.31 41.46 -10.87
C PRO A 100 1.02 41.16 -11.57
N VAL A 101 1.00 41.13 -12.91
CA VAL A 101 2.22 40.99 -13.72
C VAL A 101 3.10 42.21 -13.49
N VAL A 102 4.21 42.05 -12.77
CA VAL A 102 5.19 43.13 -12.58
C VAL A 102 6.04 43.22 -13.86
N PRO A 103 5.99 44.32 -14.63
CA PRO A 103 6.87 44.49 -15.78
C PRO A 103 8.30 44.59 -15.26
N ARG A 104 9.20 43.69 -15.70
CA ARG A 104 10.63 43.89 -15.49
C ARG A 104 11.06 45.09 -16.31
N THR A 105 11.40 46.19 -15.64
CA THR A 105 12.04 47.33 -16.27
C THR A 105 13.40 46.87 -16.82
N SER A 106 13.51 46.78 -18.14
CA SER A 106 14.82 46.66 -18.78
C SER A 106 15.53 47.99 -18.59
N PHE A 107 16.48 48.04 -17.66
CA PHE A 107 17.42 49.15 -17.59
C PHE A 107 18.25 49.14 -18.88
N LYS A 108 17.86 49.97 -19.84
CA LYS A 108 18.74 50.39 -20.93
C LYS A 108 19.79 51.33 -20.33
N HIS A 109 21.02 50.85 -20.29
CA HIS A 109 22.19 51.72 -20.16
C HIS A 109 22.41 52.41 -21.50
N ASP A 110 22.20 53.72 -21.53
CA ASP A 110 22.74 54.62 -22.56
C ASP A 110 24.21 54.95 -22.25
#